data_AF-A0A7C5LDD5-F1
#
_entry.id   AF-A0A7C5LDD5-F1
#
_cell.length_a   1.000
_cell.length_b   1.000
_cell.length_c   1.000
_cell.angle_alpha   90.00
_cell.angle_beta   90.00
_cell.angle_gamma   90.00
#
_symmetry.space_group_name_H-M   'P 1'
#
loop_
_entity.id
_entity.type
_entity.pdbx_description
1 polymer ?
#
loop_
_entity_poly.entity_id
_entity_poly.type
_entity_poly.pdbx_seq_one_letter_code
_entity_poly.pdbx_strand_id
1 'polypeptide(L)'
;MAKGKAKRGIILAIFLGIIAISSSAAIFIFGESAVKIPAGTKVEVRPQLIVFYLEEGRLEVIPESDSLKIRASDQARRLVYTGTQARIFSECNPEKFKKLTVTDADYRFVKFSGGKPEPDPAGKTVLIPKGTKIEKVEENLYRFHLANGETVSFKCNLTSEGHMGDCTRYTKDWKIMYTRTRVKFCRMMSLEELKSLPGATEELFWVQFIPESKS
;
A
#
# COMPACT_ATOMS: atom_id res chain seq x y z
N MET A 1 -22.16 -26.67 57.03
CA MET A 1 -21.43 -25.38 56.93
C MET A 1 -20.07 -25.64 56.28
N ALA A 2 -19.91 -25.33 55.00
CA ALA A 2 -18.62 -25.35 54.33
C ALA A 2 -18.57 -24.12 53.41
N LYS A 3 -18.01 -23.02 53.92
CA LYS A 3 -17.73 -21.81 53.15
C LYS A 3 -16.22 -21.69 52.95
N GLY A 4 -15.83 -21.55 51.69
CA GLY A 4 -14.73 -20.67 51.33
C GLY A 4 -13.39 -21.32 51.00
N LYS A 5 -13.26 -21.94 49.82
CA LYS A 5 -11.99 -22.02 49.07
C LYS A 5 -12.25 -22.11 47.56
N ALA A 6 -12.83 -21.06 46.97
CA ALA A 6 -13.00 -20.99 45.51
C ALA A 6 -13.06 -19.54 45.00
N LYS A 7 -12.13 -18.66 45.41
CA LYS A 7 -12.11 -17.26 44.93
C LYS A 7 -10.71 -16.63 44.87
N ARG A 8 -9.68 -17.39 44.49
CA ARG A 8 -8.33 -16.82 44.28
C ARG A 8 -7.65 -17.19 42.95
N GLY A 9 -8.32 -17.89 42.04
CA GLY A 9 -7.71 -18.32 40.77
C GLY A 9 -8.17 -17.59 39.50
N ILE A 10 -9.18 -16.72 39.55
CA ILE A 10 -9.84 -16.20 38.33
C ILE A 10 -9.49 -14.73 38.04
N ILE A 11 -8.92 -14.00 38.99
CA ILE A 11 -8.65 -12.55 38.81
C ILE A 11 -7.28 -12.28 38.15
N LEU A 12 -6.34 -13.23 38.16
CA LEU A 12 -5.00 -13.01 37.59
C LEU A 12 -4.87 -13.37 36.10
N ALA A 13 -5.85 -14.06 35.51
CA ALA A 13 -5.83 -14.40 34.09
C ALA A 13 -6.44 -13.32 33.18
N ILE A 14 -7.15 -12.34 33.74
CA ILE A 14 -7.80 -11.27 32.96
C ILE A 14 -6.87 -10.06 32.76
N PHE A 15 -5.79 -9.95 33.53
CA PHE A 15 -4.84 -8.83 33.43
C PHE A 15 -3.63 -9.05 32.50
N LEU A 16 -3.46 -10.26 31.94
CA LEU A 16 -2.41 -10.56 30.96
C LEU A 16 -2.91 -10.58 29.50
N GLY A 17 -4.20 -10.28 29.28
CA GLY A 17 -4.76 -9.98 27.97
C GLY A 17 -4.55 -8.52 27.55
N ILE A 18 -3.54 -7.84 28.08
CA ILE A 18 -3.09 -6.55 27.55
C ILE A 18 -2.41 -6.86 26.22
N ILE A 19 -3.24 -6.89 25.17
CA ILE A 19 -3.04 -6.09 23.98
C ILE A 19 -1.55 -5.99 23.63
N ALA A 20 -1.00 -7.09 23.13
CA ALA A 20 0.12 -7.03 22.21
C ALA A 20 -0.42 -6.51 20.87
N ILE A 21 -0.89 -5.25 20.85
CA ILE A 21 -0.83 -4.47 19.62
C ILE A 21 0.67 -4.20 19.49
N SER A 22 1.32 -5.03 18.68
CA SER A 22 2.61 -4.68 18.11
C SER A 22 2.38 -3.40 17.31
N SER A 23 2.51 -2.26 18.00
CA SER A 23 2.62 -0.94 17.40
C SER A 23 3.80 -1.04 16.45
N SER A 24 3.46 -1.23 15.18
CA SER A 24 4.43 -1.31 14.10
C SER A 24 4.76 0.13 13.81
N ALA A 25 5.86 0.61 14.39
CA ALA A 25 6.30 2.00 14.30
C ALA A 25 6.07 2.55 12.86
N ALA A 26 5.09 3.43 12.67
CA ALA A 26 4.69 3.93 11.37
C ALA A 26 5.57 5.11 10.89
N ILE A 27 6.34 5.73 11.78
CA ILE A 27 7.22 6.84 11.42
C ILE A 27 8.61 6.33 11.17
N PHE A 28 8.74 5.71 10.00
CA PHE A 28 10.00 5.44 9.31
C PHE A 28 11.17 5.02 10.18
N ILE A 29 11.49 3.73 10.14
CA ILE A 29 12.78 3.25 10.65
C ILE A 29 13.84 3.51 9.57
N PHE A 30 15.00 4.05 9.95
CA PHE A 30 16.10 4.29 9.01
C PHE A 30 16.45 3.00 8.24
N GLY A 31 16.41 3.07 6.90
CA GLY A 31 16.58 1.91 6.02
C GLY A 31 15.28 1.29 5.49
N GLU A 32 14.11 1.75 5.95
CA GLU A 32 12.84 1.38 5.33
C GLU A 32 12.66 2.05 3.96
N SER A 33 11.88 1.44 3.09
CA SER A 33 11.53 1.95 1.76
C SER A 33 10.06 2.35 1.65
N ALA A 34 9.29 2.19 2.73
CA ALA A 34 7.88 2.52 2.77
C ALA A 34 7.36 2.67 4.21
N VAL A 35 6.29 3.44 4.35
CA VAL A 35 5.53 3.64 5.57
C VAL A 35 4.11 3.14 5.38
N LYS A 36 3.55 2.49 6.41
CA LYS A 36 2.16 2.04 6.44
C LYS A 36 1.31 3.07 7.17
N ILE A 37 0.23 3.53 6.54
CA ILE A 37 -0.76 4.44 7.10
C ILE A 37 -2.02 3.62 7.46
N PRO A 38 -2.32 3.41 8.75
CA PRO A 38 -3.51 2.68 9.17
C PRO A 38 -4.82 3.35 8.72
N ALA A 39 -5.88 2.57 8.59
CA ALA A 39 -7.23 3.14 8.50
C ALA A 39 -7.58 3.89 9.79
N GLY A 40 -8.36 4.97 9.69
CA GLY A 40 -8.70 5.85 10.80
C GLY A 40 -7.59 6.85 11.18
N THR A 41 -6.48 6.87 10.44
CA THR A 41 -5.41 7.86 10.65
C THR A 41 -5.97 9.25 10.40
N LYS A 42 -5.82 10.18 11.34
CA LYS A 42 -6.25 11.57 11.15
C LYS A 42 -5.44 12.20 10.02
N VAL A 43 -6.14 12.90 9.12
CA VAL A 43 -5.54 13.61 7.99
C VAL A 43 -5.91 15.08 8.05
N GLU A 44 -4.94 15.95 7.81
CA GLU A 44 -5.17 17.36 7.54
C GLU A 44 -4.73 17.68 6.12
N VAL A 45 -5.66 18.18 5.29
CA VAL A 45 -5.38 18.59 3.92
C VAL A 45 -5.31 20.11 3.85
N ARG A 46 -4.19 20.63 3.34
CA ARG A 46 -3.94 22.04 3.01
C ARG A 46 -3.57 22.16 1.53
N PRO A 47 -3.70 23.34 0.90
CA PRO A 47 -3.46 23.50 -0.54
C PRO A 47 -2.11 22.98 -1.07
N GLN A 48 -1.05 23.05 -0.26
CA GLN A 48 0.32 22.65 -0.62
C GLN A 48 0.88 21.51 0.23
N LEU A 49 0.06 20.93 1.11
CA LEU A 49 0.55 20.00 2.13
C LEU A 49 -0.58 19.10 2.61
N ILE A 50 -0.34 17.79 2.65
CA ILE A 50 -1.22 16.82 3.28
C ILE A 50 -0.46 16.22 4.47
N VAL A 51 -1.08 16.17 5.65
CA VAL A 51 -0.45 15.70 6.88
C VAL A 51 -1.22 14.50 7.42
N PHE A 52 -0.53 13.37 7.57
CA PHE A 52 -1.02 12.18 8.27
C PHE A 52 -0.47 12.19 9.70
N TYR A 53 -1.35 12.12 10.69
CA TYR A 53 -0.98 12.06 12.11
C TYR A 53 -0.91 10.60 12.56
N LEU A 54 0.31 10.12 12.75
CA LEU A 54 0.60 8.73 13.13
C LEU A 54 0.89 8.67 14.64
N GLU A 55 0.86 7.48 15.23
CA GLU A 55 1.10 7.29 16.67
C GLU A 55 2.46 7.87 17.09
N GLU A 56 3.47 7.73 16.24
CA GLU A 56 4.86 8.07 16.55
C GLU A 56 5.22 9.52 16.16
N GLY A 57 4.25 10.34 15.69
CA GLY A 57 4.48 11.69 15.12
C GLY A 57 3.64 12.02 13.87
N ARG A 58 4.24 12.56 12.79
CA ARG A 58 3.52 12.89 11.54
C ARG A 58 4.29 12.64 10.26
N LEU A 59 3.56 12.31 9.21
CA LEU A 59 4.04 12.23 7.83
C LEU A 59 3.41 13.35 6.99
N GLU A 60 4.25 14.19 6.43
CA GLU A 60 3.89 15.31 5.56
C GLU A 60 4.12 14.91 4.10
N VAL A 61 3.11 15.06 3.26
CA VAL A 61 3.16 14.84 1.80
C VAL A 61 3.01 16.19 1.13
N ILE A 62 4.03 16.56 0.35
CA ILE A 62 4.17 17.86 -0.29
C ILE A 62 4.11 17.63 -1.81
N PRO A 63 3.00 18.01 -2.47
CA PRO A 63 2.90 17.90 -3.92
C PRO A 63 3.84 18.90 -4.61
N GLU A 64 4.66 18.44 -5.55
CA GLU A 64 5.54 19.29 -6.37
C GLU A 64 5.48 18.89 -7.84
N SER A 65 4.86 19.72 -8.69
CA SER A 65 4.68 19.51 -10.14
C SER A 65 4.22 18.08 -10.48
N ASP A 66 5.16 17.15 -10.66
CA ASP A 66 4.94 15.76 -11.08
C ASP A 66 5.30 14.71 -10.00
N SER A 67 5.66 15.14 -8.79
CA SER A 67 6.11 14.26 -7.71
C SER A 67 5.47 14.58 -6.36
N LEU A 68 5.58 13.63 -5.45
CA LEU A 68 5.20 13.77 -4.05
C LEU A 68 6.46 13.74 -3.20
N LYS A 69 6.85 14.88 -2.63
CA LYS A 69 7.87 14.92 -1.59
C LYS A 69 7.26 14.54 -0.25
N ILE A 70 8.11 14.09 0.66
CA ILE A 70 7.69 13.55 1.95
C ILE A 70 8.63 14.03 3.02
N ARG A 71 8.06 14.38 4.18
CA ARG A 71 8.82 14.66 5.39
C ARG A 71 8.20 13.89 6.54
N ALA A 72 9.02 13.22 7.34
CA ALA A 72 8.55 12.56 8.55
C ALA A 72 9.14 13.28 9.76
N SER A 73 8.30 13.57 10.75
CA SER A 73 8.73 14.16 12.02
C SER A 73 8.27 13.28 13.19
N ASP A 74 9.10 13.17 14.22
CA ASP A 74 8.75 12.47 15.46
C ASP A 74 7.71 13.26 16.29
N GLN A 75 7.28 12.69 17.42
CA GLN A 75 6.34 13.35 18.36
C GLN A 75 6.86 14.71 18.87
N ALA A 76 8.18 14.89 18.98
CA ALA A 76 8.83 16.14 19.37
C ALA A 76 8.95 17.14 18.21
N ARG A 77 8.36 16.83 17.04
CA ARG A 77 8.43 17.60 15.78
C ARG A 77 9.83 17.74 15.22
N ARG A 78 10.77 16.87 15.61
CA ARG A 78 12.09 16.83 14.96
C ARG A 78 11.96 16.10 13.64
N LEU A 79 12.50 16.70 12.58
CA LEU A 79 12.56 16.09 11.27
C LEU A 79 13.48 14.85 11.34
N VAL A 80 12.93 13.67 11.03
CA VAL A 80 13.67 12.41 11.06
C VAL A 80 13.92 11.84 9.66
N TYR A 81 13.12 12.24 8.67
CA TYR A 81 13.28 11.79 7.29
C TYR A 81 12.78 12.81 6.28
N THR A 82 13.42 12.84 5.10
CA THR A 82 12.92 13.52 3.92
C THR A 82 13.08 12.59 2.71
N GLY A 83 12.00 12.41 1.96
CA GLY A 83 11.98 11.72 0.67
C GLY A 83 11.64 12.71 -0.44
N THR A 84 12.32 12.58 -1.58
CA THR A 84 12.10 13.46 -2.73
C THR A 84 11.05 12.94 -3.70
N GLN A 85 10.72 11.65 -3.63
CA GLN A 85 9.67 11.03 -4.44
C GLN A 85 8.93 9.94 -3.64
N ALA A 86 7.60 9.94 -3.79
CA ALA A 86 6.71 8.98 -3.17
C ALA A 86 5.65 8.47 -4.12
N ARG A 87 5.08 7.32 -3.74
CA ARG A 87 3.78 6.84 -4.23
C ARG A 87 2.91 6.52 -3.03
N ILE A 88 1.65 6.89 -3.12
CA ILE A 88 0.63 6.51 -2.15
C ILE A 88 -0.34 5.57 -2.84
N PHE A 89 -0.60 4.42 -2.22
CA PHE A 89 -1.49 3.41 -2.78
C PHE A 89 -2.15 2.57 -1.70
N SER A 90 -3.29 1.97 -2.04
CA SER A 90 -3.92 0.90 -1.26
C SER A 90 -3.76 -0.44 -1.96
N GLU A 91 -3.74 -1.52 -1.16
CA GLU A 91 -3.78 -2.87 -1.72
C GLU A 91 -5.17 -3.14 -2.30
N CYS A 92 -5.24 -3.48 -3.59
CA CYS A 92 -6.50 -3.83 -4.21
C CYS A 92 -6.80 -5.31 -3.98
N ASN A 93 -7.78 -5.59 -3.11
CA ASN A 93 -8.26 -6.94 -2.91
C ASN A 93 -8.82 -7.52 -4.22
N PRO A 94 -8.49 -8.79 -4.56
CA PRO A 94 -9.01 -9.43 -5.76
C PRO A 94 -10.52 -9.38 -5.93
N GLU A 95 -11.26 -9.48 -4.82
CA GLU A 95 -12.72 -9.37 -4.82
C GLU A 95 -13.24 -8.01 -5.31
N LYS A 96 -12.49 -6.92 -5.08
CA LYS A 96 -12.87 -5.58 -5.56
C LYS A 96 -12.76 -5.52 -7.08
N PHE A 97 -11.64 -5.99 -7.66
CA PHE A 97 -11.44 -5.90 -9.11
C PHE A 97 -12.15 -7.01 -9.90
N LYS A 98 -12.51 -8.14 -9.28
CA LYS A 98 -13.36 -9.19 -9.91
C LYS A 98 -14.67 -8.64 -10.49
N LYS A 99 -15.18 -7.54 -9.91
CA LYS A 99 -16.42 -6.88 -10.33
C LYS A 99 -16.21 -5.78 -11.36
N LEU A 100 -14.96 -5.43 -11.66
CA LEU A 100 -14.60 -4.37 -12.60
C LEU A 100 -14.41 -4.93 -14.01
N THR A 101 -15.02 -4.27 -14.99
CA THR A 101 -14.77 -4.52 -16.43
C THR A 101 -13.69 -3.60 -17.00
N VAL A 102 -13.46 -2.47 -16.34
CA VAL A 102 -12.37 -1.52 -16.57
C VAL A 102 -11.82 -1.03 -15.24
N THR A 103 -10.55 -0.65 -15.18
CA THR A 103 -9.96 -0.05 -13.97
C THR A 103 -10.60 1.30 -13.62
N ASP A 104 -10.88 1.53 -12.34
CA ASP A 104 -11.52 2.77 -11.85
C ASP A 104 -10.54 3.92 -11.54
N ALA A 105 -9.25 3.57 -11.47
CA ALA A 105 -8.12 4.44 -11.18
C ALA A 105 -6.86 3.87 -11.83
N ASP A 106 -5.73 4.51 -11.56
CA ASP A 106 -4.43 3.98 -11.91
C ASP A 106 -4.04 2.85 -10.95
N TYR A 107 -3.48 1.78 -11.50
CA TYR A 107 -2.99 0.65 -10.72
C TYR A 107 -1.55 0.29 -11.07
N ARG A 108 -0.89 -0.42 -10.16
CA ARG A 108 0.44 -0.99 -10.36
C ARG A 108 0.56 -2.37 -9.72
N PHE A 109 1.44 -3.19 -10.27
CA PHE A 109 1.88 -4.43 -9.62
C PHE A 109 3.09 -4.14 -8.75
N VAL A 110 2.91 -4.12 -7.44
CA VAL A 110 3.97 -3.81 -6.47
C VAL A 110 4.49 -5.11 -5.86
N LYS A 111 5.81 -5.31 -5.86
CA LYS A 111 6.42 -6.48 -5.22
C LYS A 111 6.37 -6.29 -3.71
N PHE A 112 6.03 -7.35 -2.97
CA PHE A 112 6.14 -7.36 -1.52
C PHE A 112 7.19 -8.38 -1.08
N SER A 113 7.95 -8.02 -0.05
CA SER A 113 8.90 -8.92 0.64
C SER A 113 8.81 -8.64 2.14
N GLY A 114 8.73 -9.68 2.97
CA GLY A 114 8.61 -9.50 4.43
C GLY A 114 7.41 -8.64 4.84
N GLY A 115 6.32 -8.67 4.06
CA GLY A 115 5.11 -7.88 4.30
C GLY A 115 5.20 -6.39 3.94
N LYS A 116 6.29 -5.93 3.30
CA LYS A 116 6.50 -4.52 2.92
C LYS A 116 6.62 -4.36 1.39
N PRO A 117 6.17 -3.23 0.81
CA PRO A 117 6.29 -2.98 -0.61
C PRO A 117 7.72 -2.59 -0.98
N GLU A 118 8.24 -3.20 -2.04
CA GLU A 118 9.58 -2.96 -2.57
C GLU A 118 9.53 -2.00 -3.78
N PRO A 119 10.53 -1.11 -3.94
CA PRO A 119 10.61 -0.27 -5.13
C PRO A 119 10.78 -1.15 -6.38
N ASP A 120 10.14 -0.74 -7.47
CA ASP A 120 10.28 -1.43 -8.75
C ASP A 120 11.72 -1.31 -9.26
N PRO A 121 12.32 -2.38 -9.84
CA PRO A 121 13.55 -2.24 -10.60
C PRO A 121 13.37 -1.26 -11.76
N ALA A 122 14.44 -0.53 -12.11
CA ALA A 122 14.44 0.38 -13.26
C ALA A 122 13.93 -0.33 -14.53
N GLY A 123 13.03 0.33 -15.27
CA GLY A 123 12.44 -0.21 -16.50
C GLY A 123 11.41 -1.34 -16.31
N LYS A 124 11.15 -1.82 -15.10
CA LYS A 124 10.16 -2.88 -14.81
C LYS A 124 8.88 -2.37 -14.14
N THR A 125 8.64 -1.07 -14.25
CA THR A 125 7.40 -0.42 -13.80
C THR A 125 6.31 -0.62 -14.85
N VAL A 126 5.14 -1.09 -14.42
CA VAL A 126 3.92 -1.06 -15.24
C VAL A 126 2.87 -0.26 -14.52
N LEU A 127 2.47 0.83 -15.17
CA LEU A 127 1.23 1.53 -14.88
C LEU A 127 0.12 0.83 -15.66
N ILE A 128 -0.97 0.50 -14.97
CA ILE A 128 -2.24 0.09 -15.56
C ILE A 128 -3.17 1.31 -15.41
N PRO A 129 -3.31 2.15 -16.44
CA PRO A 129 -4.06 3.41 -16.32
C PRO A 129 -5.53 3.17 -16.02
N LYS A 130 -6.20 4.17 -15.45
CA LYS A 130 -7.67 4.22 -15.37
C LYS A 130 -8.33 3.96 -16.73
N GLY A 131 -9.42 3.19 -16.74
CA GLY A 131 -10.15 2.81 -17.95
C GLY A 131 -9.54 1.63 -18.72
N THR A 132 -8.45 1.04 -18.23
CA THR A 132 -7.86 -0.17 -18.83
C THR A 132 -8.85 -1.33 -18.75
N LYS A 133 -9.13 -1.96 -19.90
CA LYS A 133 -10.02 -3.12 -19.98
C LYS A 133 -9.45 -4.31 -19.20
N ILE A 134 -10.32 -4.95 -18.42
CA ILE A 134 -10.03 -6.15 -17.64
C ILE A 134 -10.77 -7.33 -18.27
N GLU A 135 -10.04 -8.41 -18.54
CA GLU A 135 -10.56 -9.69 -19.01
C GLU A 135 -10.27 -10.75 -17.95
N LYS A 136 -11.31 -11.46 -17.50
CA LYS A 136 -11.15 -12.65 -16.66
C LYS A 136 -10.92 -13.86 -17.56
N VAL A 137 -9.70 -14.37 -17.58
CA VAL A 137 -9.29 -15.51 -18.41
C VAL A 137 -9.63 -16.82 -17.69
N GLU A 138 -9.33 -16.89 -16.38
CA GLU A 138 -9.66 -18.03 -15.51
C GLU A 138 -10.08 -17.49 -14.12
N GLU A 139 -10.44 -18.38 -13.18
CA GLU A 139 -10.87 -17.98 -11.82
C GLU A 139 -9.88 -17.01 -11.14
N ASN A 140 -8.59 -17.26 -11.33
CA ASN A 140 -7.50 -16.53 -10.69
C ASN A 140 -6.55 -15.88 -11.70
N LEU A 141 -6.90 -15.85 -12.98
CA LEU A 141 -6.10 -15.25 -14.05
C LEU A 141 -6.86 -14.10 -14.70
N TYR A 142 -6.30 -12.91 -14.56
CA TYR A 142 -6.86 -11.67 -15.10
C TYR A 142 -5.90 -11.08 -16.12
N ARG A 143 -6.44 -10.40 -17.10
CA ARG A 143 -5.69 -9.81 -18.19
C ARG A 143 -6.09 -8.35 -18.39
N PHE A 144 -5.10 -7.48 -18.43
CA PHE A 144 -5.25 -6.05 -18.61
C PHE A 144 -4.76 -5.67 -20.00
N HIS A 145 -5.60 -4.98 -20.78
CA HIS A 145 -5.32 -4.60 -22.16
C HIS A 145 -4.91 -3.14 -22.24
N LEU A 146 -3.62 -2.88 -22.42
CA LEU A 146 -3.06 -1.53 -22.43
C LEU A 146 -3.31 -0.84 -23.78
N ALA A 147 -3.39 0.49 -23.77
CA ALA A 147 -3.70 1.29 -24.96
C ALA A 147 -2.67 1.15 -26.11
N ASN A 148 -1.44 0.79 -25.79
CA ASN A 148 -0.37 0.53 -26.76
C ASN A 148 -0.44 -0.88 -27.39
N GLY A 149 -1.47 -1.67 -27.08
CA GLY A 149 -1.65 -3.04 -27.56
C GLY A 149 -0.90 -4.10 -26.74
N GLU A 150 -0.13 -3.70 -25.73
CA GLU A 150 0.47 -4.64 -24.79
C GLU A 150 -0.57 -5.21 -23.84
N THR A 151 -0.22 -6.36 -23.27
CA THR A 151 -1.09 -7.08 -22.36
C THR A 151 -0.36 -7.41 -21.07
N VAL A 152 -1.05 -7.35 -19.94
CA VAL A 152 -0.50 -7.77 -18.65
C VAL A 152 -1.42 -8.83 -18.06
N SER A 153 -0.89 -10.03 -17.83
CA SER A 153 -1.63 -11.11 -17.15
C SER A 153 -1.22 -11.16 -15.68
N PHE A 154 -2.19 -11.27 -14.80
CA PHE A 154 -2.00 -11.41 -13.36
C PHE A 154 -2.66 -12.68 -12.85
N LYS A 155 -1.85 -13.62 -12.36
CA LYS A 155 -2.31 -14.84 -11.70
C LYS A 155 -2.31 -14.64 -10.20
N CYS A 156 -3.48 -14.41 -9.60
CA CYS A 156 -3.63 -14.13 -8.19
C CYS A 156 -3.75 -15.41 -7.36
N ASN A 157 -2.95 -15.57 -6.32
CA ASN A 157 -3.02 -16.72 -5.40
C ASN A 157 -3.15 -16.20 -3.95
N LEU A 158 -3.76 -17.01 -3.07
CA LEU A 158 -3.69 -16.76 -1.63
C LEU A 158 -2.39 -17.35 -1.08
N THR A 159 -1.53 -16.53 -0.50
CA THR A 159 -0.27 -16.95 0.14
C THR A 159 -0.30 -16.62 1.63
N SER A 160 0.70 -17.09 2.39
CA SER A 160 0.87 -16.75 3.82
C SER A 160 1.09 -15.25 4.06
N GLU A 161 1.50 -14.49 3.05
CA GLU A 161 1.71 -13.03 3.08
C GLU A 161 0.47 -12.25 2.59
N GLY A 162 -0.64 -12.94 2.35
CA GLY A 162 -1.90 -12.40 1.83
C GLY A 162 -2.14 -12.74 0.36
N HIS A 163 -3.04 -12.01 -0.30
CA HIS A 163 -3.29 -12.23 -1.73
C HIS A 163 -2.11 -11.69 -2.56
N MET A 164 -1.33 -12.60 -3.15
CA MET A 164 -0.15 -12.30 -3.95
C MET A 164 -0.14 -13.15 -5.22
N GLY A 165 0.48 -12.64 -6.28
CA GLY A 165 0.46 -13.34 -7.56
C GLY A 165 1.68 -13.10 -8.42
N ASP A 166 1.58 -13.66 -9.61
CA ASP A 166 2.57 -13.50 -10.67
C ASP A 166 1.99 -12.62 -11.77
N CYS A 167 2.75 -11.61 -12.18
CA CYS A 167 2.41 -10.67 -13.24
C CYS A 167 3.35 -10.89 -14.43
N THR A 168 2.80 -11.22 -15.59
CA THR A 168 3.55 -11.34 -16.85
C THR A 168 3.09 -10.28 -17.84
N ARG A 169 4.04 -9.49 -18.36
CA ARG A 169 3.77 -8.49 -19.41
C ARG A 169 4.14 -9.07 -20.77
N TYR A 170 3.28 -8.81 -21.74
CA TYR A 170 3.40 -9.24 -23.13
C TYR A 170 3.39 -8.04 -24.05
N THR A 171 4.17 -8.14 -25.10
CA THR A 171 4.08 -7.29 -26.29
C THR A 171 2.76 -7.51 -27.05
N LYS A 172 2.47 -6.65 -28.03
CA LYS A 172 1.29 -6.79 -28.91
C LYS A 172 1.25 -8.09 -29.71
N ASP A 173 2.41 -8.71 -29.97
CA ASP A 173 2.57 -9.99 -30.66
C ASP A 173 2.71 -11.16 -29.67
N TRP A 174 2.24 -10.99 -28.43
CA TRP A 174 2.21 -12.02 -27.38
C TRP A 174 3.58 -12.56 -26.94
N LYS A 175 4.69 -11.89 -27.28
CA LYS A 175 5.99 -12.22 -26.71
C LYS A 175 6.10 -11.70 -25.28
N ILE A 176 6.58 -12.56 -24.39
CA ILE A 176 6.84 -12.22 -22.99
C ILE A 176 7.94 -11.16 -22.93
N MET A 177 7.64 -10.02 -22.31
CA MET A 177 8.63 -8.99 -21.99
C MET A 177 9.31 -9.33 -20.66
N TYR A 178 8.51 -9.67 -19.64
CA TYR A 178 9.01 -10.13 -18.34
C TYR A 178 7.90 -10.77 -17.50
N THR A 179 8.31 -11.50 -16.47
CA THR A 179 7.46 -11.98 -15.38
C THR A 179 7.98 -11.44 -14.04
N ARG A 180 7.06 -11.03 -13.17
CA ARG A 180 7.32 -10.63 -11.79
C ARG A 180 6.50 -11.53 -10.86
N THR A 181 7.15 -12.11 -9.86
CA THR A 181 6.50 -12.93 -8.85
C THR A 181 6.33 -12.17 -7.55
N ARG A 182 5.46 -12.67 -6.66
CA ARG A 182 5.20 -12.08 -5.35
C ARG A 182 4.77 -10.61 -5.43
N VAL A 183 3.86 -10.32 -6.36
CA VAL A 183 3.30 -8.97 -6.52
C VAL A 183 1.86 -8.90 -6.02
N LYS A 184 1.49 -7.72 -5.52
CA LYS A 184 0.10 -7.34 -5.24
C LYS A 184 -0.36 -6.33 -6.28
N PHE A 185 -1.64 -6.36 -6.61
CA PHE A 185 -2.27 -5.33 -7.43
C PHE A 185 -2.65 -4.17 -6.51
N CYS A 186 -2.10 -2.98 -6.74
CA CYS A 186 -2.25 -1.83 -5.86
C CYS A 186 -2.92 -0.69 -6.62
N ARG A 187 -3.91 -0.07 -6.00
CA ARG A 187 -4.60 1.11 -6.52
C ARG A 187 -3.83 2.36 -6.11
N MET A 188 -3.34 3.10 -7.08
CA MET A 188 -2.62 4.34 -6.86
C MET A 188 -3.60 5.44 -6.46
N MET A 189 -3.20 6.28 -5.52
CA MET A 189 -3.93 7.51 -5.22
C MET A 189 -3.45 8.64 -6.14
N SER A 190 -4.39 9.27 -6.83
CA SER A 190 -4.15 10.52 -7.54
C SER A 190 -3.98 11.70 -6.56
N LEU A 191 -3.38 12.78 -7.04
CA LEU A 191 -3.23 13.99 -6.23
C LEU A 191 -4.58 14.60 -5.87
N GLU A 192 -5.54 14.54 -6.79
CA GLU A 192 -6.90 15.00 -6.60
C GLU A 192 -7.59 14.23 -5.47
N GLU A 193 -7.46 12.90 -5.45
CA GLU A 193 -8.00 12.06 -4.37
C GLU A 193 -7.33 12.35 -3.02
N LEU A 194 -6.02 12.57 -3.01
CA LEU A 194 -5.28 12.94 -1.80
C LEU A 194 -5.76 14.30 -1.25
N LYS A 195 -6.04 15.26 -2.13
CA LYS A 195 -6.57 16.58 -1.78
C LYS A 195 -8.05 16.54 -1.36
N SER A 196 -8.77 15.47 -1.68
CA SER A 196 -10.15 15.24 -1.26
C SER A 196 -10.28 14.26 -0.10
N LEU A 197 -9.17 13.87 0.53
CA LEU A 197 -9.21 12.96 1.67
C LEU A 197 -10.10 13.53 2.79
N PRO A 198 -10.96 12.70 3.40
CA PRO A 198 -11.69 13.11 4.59
C PRO A 198 -10.72 13.33 5.76
N GLY A 199 -11.21 13.95 6.85
CA GLY A 199 -10.40 14.25 8.05
C GLY A 199 -9.78 13.02 8.74
N ALA A 200 -10.12 11.80 8.30
CA ALA A 200 -9.45 10.57 8.65
C ALA A 200 -9.43 9.61 7.45
N THR A 201 -8.42 8.74 7.35
CA THR A 201 -8.33 7.72 6.28
C THR A 201 -9.42 6.66 6.44
N GLU A 202 -10.08 6.28 5.34
CA GLU A 202 -11.10 5.21 5.36
C GLU A 202 -10.50 3.81 5.24
N GLU A 203 -9.38 3.70 4.54
CA GLU A 203 -8.66 2.45 4.36
C GLU A 203 -7.16 2.61 4.68
N LEU A 204 -6.47 1.49 4.64
CA LEU A 204 -5.03 1.42 4.84
C LEU A 204 -4.31 1.86 3.56
N PHE A 205 -3.33 2.75 3.73
CA PHE A 205 -2.44 3.15 2.64
C PHE A 205 -1.00 2.74 2.91
N TRP A 206 -0.25 2.56 1.83
CA TRP A 206 1.19 2.53 1.83
C TRP A 206 1.70 3.82 1.21
N VAL A 207 2.69 4.43 1.85
CA VAL A 207 3.51 5.49 1.27
C VAL A 207 4.87 4.88 0.96
N GLN A 208 5.10 4.52 -0.30
CA GLN A 208 6.37 3.97 -0.76
C GLN A 208 7.30 5.09 -1.20
N PHE A 209 8.56 5.01 -0.79
CA PHE A 209 9.61 5.93 -1.16
C PHE A 209 10.33 5.42 -2.40
N ILE A 210 10.55 6.31 -3.36
CA ILE A 210 11.20 5.96 -4.61
C ILE A 210 12.61 6.52 -4.56
N PRO A 211 13.65 5.66 -4.63
CA PRO A 211 15.02 6.14 -4.77
C PRO A 211 15.13 6.93 -6.06
N GLU A 212 15.72 8.12 -6.01
CA GLU A 212 16.14 8.79 -7.24
C GLU A 212 17.13 7.88 -7.96
N SER A 213 16.84 7.54 -9.21
CA SER A 213 17.85 6.97 -10.08
C SER A 213 18.99 7.98 -10.15
N LYS A 214 20.19 7.61 -9.70
CA LYS A 214 21.38 8.41 -9.93
C LYS A 214 21.45 8.71 -11.43
N SER A 215 21.20 9.97 -11.78
CA SER A 215 21.41 10.51 -13.13
C SER A 215 22.88 10.47 -13.47
#